data_AF-A0A527FUB9-F1
#
_entry.id   AF-A0A527FUB9-F1
#
_cell.length_a   1.000
_cell.length_b   1.000
_cell.length_c   1.000
_cell.angle_alpha   90.00
_cell.angle_beta   90.00
_cell.angle_gamma   90.00
#
_symmetry.space_group_name_H-M   'P 1'
#
loop_
_entity.id
_entity.type
_entity.pdbx_description
1 polymer ?
#
loop_
_entity_poly.entity_id
_entity_poly.type
_entity_poly.pdbx_seq_one_letter_code
_entity_poly.pdbx_strand_id
1 'polypeptide(L)'
;IAQFAHLESCVKAGNADLYAICDAAPDLLARMGATYEPQKMYSDYEAMLADPELEAVIVATSDAYHVPMSIRALNAGKHVLCEK
;
A
#
# COMPACT_ATOMS: atom_id res chain seq x y z
N ILE A 1 8.97 3.73 7.46
CA ILE A 1 7.89 3.49 8.45
C ILE A 1 7.02 2.29 8.07
N ALA A 2 6.56 2.20 6.81
CA ALA A 2 5.71 1.10 6.34
C ALA A 2 6.19 -0.30 6.71
N GLN A 3 7.46 -0.60 6.42
CA GLN A 3 8.07 -1.94 6.55
C GLN A 3 8.05 -2.53 7.97
N PHE A 4 7.94 -1.72 9.02
CA PHE A 4 8.03 -2.19 10.40
C PHE A 4 6.87 -1.70 11.28
N ALA A 5 6.04 -0.77 10.80
CA ALA A 5 4.89 -0.27 11.54
C ALA A 5 3.59 -0.64 10.83
N HIS A 6 3.35 -0.13 9.63
CA HIS A 6 2.06 -0.29 8.97
C HIS A 6 1.80 -1.72 8.49
N LEU A 7 2.78 -2.37 7.82
CA LEU A 7 2.59 -3.74 7.33
C LEU A 7 2.32 -4.71 8.49
N GLU A 8 3.12 -4.63 9.55
CA GLU A 8 2.93 -5.44 10.74
C GLU A 8 1.59 -5.15 11.44
N SER A 9 1.18 -3.88 11.51
CA SER A 9 -0.11 -3.51 12.11
C SER A 9 -1.29 -4.03 11.30
N CYS A 10 -1.23 -3.97 9.97
CA CYS A 10 -2.27 -4.53 9.10
C CYS A 10 -2.37 -6.05 9.28
N VAL A 11 -1.25 -6.78 9.32
CA VAL A 11 -1.27 -8.24 9.51
C VAL A 11 -1.84 -8.64 10.88
N LYS A 12 -1.65 -7.81 11.91
CA LYS A 12 -2.17 -8.08 13.26
C LYS A 12 -3.60 -7.58 13.46
N ALA A 13 -4.15 -6.77 12.55
CA ALA A 13 -5.49 -6.22 12.69
C ALA A 13 -6.54 -7.32 12.54
N GLY A 14 -7.56 -7.31 13.40
CA GLY A 14 -8.70 -8.23 13.29
C GLY A 14 -9.79 -7.74 12.33
N ASN A 15 -9.60 -6.57 11.74
CA ASN A 15 -10.60 -5.83 10.95
C ASN A 15 -10.02 -5.22 9.66
N ALA A 16 -8.83 -5.66 9.26
CA ALA A 16 -8.21 -5.28 8.00
C ALA A 16 -7.27 -6.41 7.57
N ASP A 17 -7.15 -6.60 6.26
CA ASP A 17 -6.21 -7.55 5.68
C ASP A 17 -5.08 -6.79 4.98
N LEU A 18 -3.85 -7.29 5.10
CA LEU A 18 -2.77 -6.84 4.24
C LEU A 18 -2.97 -7.44 2.84
N TYR A 19 -3.84 -6.80 2.06
CA TYR A 19 -4.22 -7.28 0.75
C TYR A 19 -3.10 -7.13 -0.28
N ALA A 20 -2.49 -5.95 -0.34
CA ALA A 20 -1.48 -5.61 -1.34
C ALA A 20 -0.30 -4.82 -0.77
N ILE A 21 0.89 -5.05 -1.34
CA ILE A 21 2.06 -4.17 -1.20
C ILE A 21 2.41 -3.61 -2.58
N CYS A 22 2.69 -2.31 -2.64
CA CYS A 22 3.14 -1.65 -3.86
C CYS A 22 4.43 -0.87 -3.61
N ASP A 23 5.46 -1.12 -4.41
CA ASP A 23 6.72 -0.39 -4.37
C ASP A 23 7.43 -0.44 -5.73
N ALA A 24 8.06 0.67 -6.12
CA ALA A 24 8.84 0.76 -7.36
C ALA A 24 10.20 0.04 -7.26
N ALA A 25 10.71 -0.21 -6.04
CA ALA A 25 11.95 -0.92 -5.81
C ALA A 25 11.69 -2.45 -5.76
N PRO A 26 12.09 -3.21 -6.79
CA PRO A 26 11.74 -4.63 -6.90
C PRO A 26 12.33 -5.48 -5.76
N ASP A 27 13.55 -5.17 -5.32
CA ASP A 27 14.21 -5.89 -4.23
C ASP A 27 13.47 -5.69 -2.90
N LEU A 28 12.97 -4.47 -2.66
CA LEU A 28 12.20 -4.17 -1.47
C LEU A 28 10.83 -4.84 -1.52
N LEU A 29 10.14 -4.76 -2.66
CA LEU A 29 8.85 -5.40 -2.87
C LEU A 29 8.95 -6.91 -2.63
N ALA A 30 9.96 -7.57 -3.21
CA ALA A 30 10.21 -8.99 -3.01
C ALA A 30 10.48 -9.34 -1.54
N ARG A 31 11.33 -8.56 -0.86
CA ARG A 31 11.65 -8.77 0.56
C ARG A 31 10.42 -8.64 1.46
N MET A 32 9.60 -7.62 1.24
CA MET A 32 8.38 -7.41 2.05
C MET A 32 7.29 -8.42 1.71
N GLY A 33 7.18 -8.81 0.43
CA GLY A 33 6.30 -9.89 -0.01
C GLY A 33 6.62 -11.23 0.67
N ALA A 34 7.90 -11.58 0.75
CA ALA A 34 8.33 -12.80 1.45
C ALA A 34 8.15 -12.73 2.98
N THR A 35 8.13 -11.53 3.56
CA THR A 35 8.03 -11.34 5.02
C THR A 35 6.59 -11.32 5.50
N TYR A 36 5.72 -10.65 4.76
CA TYR A 36 4.35 -10.35 5.18
C TYR A 36 3.28 -11.09 4.35
N GLU A 37 3.69 -11.77 3.28
CA GLU A 37 2.83 -12.62 2.44
C GLU A 37 1.48 -11.97 2.06
N PRO A 38 1.50 -10.75 1.48
CA PRO A 38 0.27 -10.13 1.00
C PRO A 38 -0.35 -10.97 -0.12
N GLN A 39 -1.66 -10.83 -0.34
CA GLN A 39 -2.34 -11.55 -1.43
C GLN A 39 -1.84 -11.11 -2.81
N LYS A 40 -1.47 -9.83 -2.95
CA LYS A 40 -0.99 -9.25 -4.22
C LYS A 40 0.23 -8.35 -4.00
N MET A 41 1.03 -8.23 -5.05
CA MET A 41 2.17 -7.31 -5.11
C MET A 41 2.14 -6.53 -6.41
N TYR A 42 2.45 -5.23 -6.33
CA TYR A 42 2.45 -4.34 -7.48
C TYR A 42 3.75 -3.54 -7.56
N SER A 43 4.29 -3.42 -8.76
CA SER A 43 5.37 -2.47 -9.06
C SER A 43 4.85 -1.15 -9.66
N ASP A 44 3.56 -1.10 -10.00
CA ASP A 44 2.88 0.05 -10.58
C ASP A 44 1.67 0.46 -9.74
N TYR A 45 1.64 1.73 -9.37
CA TYR A 45 0.62 2.26 -8.47
C TYR A 45 -0.75 2.35 -9.12
N GLU A 46 -0.83 2.70 -10.41
CA GLU A 46 -2.11 2.83 -11.11
C GLU A 46 -2.74 1.44 -11.31
N ALA A 47 -1.94 0.42 -11.61
CA ALA A 47 -2.38 -0.96 -11.69
C ALA A 47 -2.93 -1.46 -10.34
N MET A 48 -2.31 -1.07 -9.22
CA MET A 48 -2.84 -1.36 -7.89
C MET A 48 -4.18 -0.65 -7.64
N LEU A 49 -4.29 0.63 -7.98
CA LEU A 49 -5.52 1.40 -7.77
C LEU A 49 -6.69 0.92 -8.64
N ALA A 50 -6.40 0.32 -9.80
CA ALA A 50 -7.40 -0.27 -10.68
C ALA A 50 -8.00 -1.58 -10.15
N ASP A 51 -7.44 -2.17 -9.09
CA ASP A 51 -7.97 -3.39 -8.48
C ASP A 51 -9.30 -3.09 -7.76
N PRO A 52 -10.43 -3.68 -8.18
CA PRO A 52 -11.73 -3.42 -7.56
C PRO A 52 -11.84 -4.01 -6.14
N GLU A 53 -11.02 -4.98 -5.76
CA GLU A 53 -11.03 -5.61 -4.43
C GLU A 53 -10.21 -4.81 -3.40
N LEU A 54 -9.37 -3.87 -3.84
CA LEU A 54 -8.63 -2.98 -2.93
C LEU A 54 -9.55 -1.87 -2.40
N GLU A 55 -9.74 -1.78 -1.09
CA GLU A 55 -10.69 -0.83 -0.48
C GLU A 55 -10.02 0.46 0.06
N ALA A 56 -8.79 0.34 0.56
CA ALA A 56 -8.06 1.42 1.21
C ALA A 56 -6.55 1.35 0.92
N VAL A 57 -5.87 2.50 0.98
CA VAL A 57 -4.42 2.60 0.83
C VAL A 57 -3.79 3.40 1.97
N ILE A 58 -2.59 2.98 2.37
CA ILE A 58 -1.69 3.75 3.22
C ILE A 58 -0.60 4.34 2.33
N VAL A 59 -0.62 5.66 2.12
CA VAL A 59 0.43 6.37 1.38
C VAL A 59 1.56 6.68 2.35
N ALA A 60 2.60 5.85 2.33
CA ALA A 60 3.80 5.95 3.16
C ALA A 60 5.08 6.01 2.31
N THR A 61 4.99 6.70 1.17
CA THR A 61 6.11 7.00 0.27
C THR A 61 6.85 8.26 0.75
N SER A 62 7.71 8.86 -0.08
CA SER A 62 8.32 10.15 0.29
C SER A 62 7.29 11.28 0.21
N ASP A 63 7.38 12.26 1.10
CA ASP A 63 6.46 13.39 1.28
C ASP A 63 6.07 14.09 -0.03
N ALA A 64 7.02 14.21 -0.97
CA ALA A 64 6.79 14.82 -2.28
C ALA A 64 5.69 14.12 -3.09
N TYR A 65 5.43 12.85 -2.81
CA TYR A 65 4.43 12.03 -3.50
C TYR A 65 3.11 11.90 -2.75
N HIS A 66 3.05 12.30 -1.48
CA HIS A 66 1.86 12.13 -0.65
C HIS A 66 0.62 12.77 -1.30
N VAL A 67 0.67 14.07 -1.58
CA VAL A 67 -0.45 14.81 -2.19
C VAL A 67 -0.91 14.20 -3.53
N PRO A 68 -0.04 14.02 -4.55
CA PRO A 68 -0.50 13.48 -5.82
C PRO A 68 -0.99 12.04 -5.71
N MET A 69 -0.37 11.17 -4.89
CA MET A 69 -0.81 9.79 -4.73
C MET A 69 -2.15 9.70 -3.99
N SER A 70 -2.33 10.46 -2.90
CA SER A 70 -3.59 10.51 -2.17
C SER A 70 -4.74 10.97 -3.06
N ILE A 71 -4.54 12.01 -3.89
CA ILE A 71 -5.56 12.48 -4.83
C ILE A 71 -5.92 11.38 -5.83
N ARG A 72 -4.95 10.65 -6.37
CA ARG A 72 -5.21 9.55 -7.32
C ARG A 72 -6.00 8.41 -6.68
N ALA A 73 -5.62 7.99 -5.47
CA ALA A 73 -6.35 6.97 -4.73
C ALA A 73 -7.79 7.38 -4.44
N LEU A 74 -8.02 8.62 -4.01
CA LEU A 74 -9.37 9.15 -3.77
C LEU A 74 -10.19 9.19 -5.07
N ASN A 75 -9.60 9.62 -6.19
CA ASN A 75 -10.25 9.60 -7.50
C ASN A 75 -10.58 8.17 -7.97
N ALA A 76 -9.77 7.18 -7.59
CA ALA A 76 -10.02 5.77 -7.83
C ALA A 76 -11.04 5.15 -6.84
N GLY A 77 -11.64 5.97 -5.95
CA GLY A 77 -12.64 5.54 -4.98
C GLY A 77 -12.07 4.79 -3.77
N LYS A 78 -10.76 4.89 -3.52
CA LYS A 78 -10.10 4.23 -2.39
C LYS A 78 -10.10 5.12 -1.15
N HIS A 79 -10.26 4.54 0.03
CA HIS A 79 -9.99 5.26 1.28
C HIS A 79 -8.48 5.51 1.44
N VAL A 80 -8.10 6.64 2.03
CA VAL A 80 -6.69 7.04 2.12
C VAL A 80 -6.31 7.36 3.55
N LEU A 81 -5.27 6.70 4.04
CA LEU A 81 -4.44 7.15 5.15
C LEU A 81 -3.13 7.67 4.56
N CYS A 82 -2.80 8.94 4.82
CA CYS A 82 -1.53 9.53 4.39
C CYS A 82 -0.61 9.64 5.59
N GLU A 83 0.62 9.13 5.48
CA GLU A 83 1.65 9.36 6.48
C GLU A 83 2.10 10.83 6.49
N LYS A 84 2.75 11.21 7.59
CA LYS A 84 3.22 12.59 7.82
C LYS A 84 4.58 12.87 7.21
#